data_AF-A0A4Q7EPS8-F1
#
_entry.id   AF-A0A4Q7EPS8-F1
#
_cell.length_a   1.000
_cell.length_b   1.000
_cell.length_c   1.000
_cell.angle_alpha   90.00
_cell.angle_beta   90.00
_cell.angle_gamma   90.00
#
_symmetry.space_group_name_H-M   'P 1'
#
loop_
_entity.id
_entity.type
_entity.pdbx_description
1 polymer ?
#
loop_
_entity_poly.entity_id
_entity_poly.type
_entity_poly.pdbx_seq_one_letter_code
_entity_poly.pdbx_strand_id
1 'polypeptide(L)'
;ARWLLLELQHHLIGDHTTLELMRAEVQAVLEGREHELSAPQPFRNLVAQARLGVDAKADEAFFRGWLADIDEPSTPFGLREVRGDGSGVREAQRMLPQQLNARLRSQARRLGVSLASLCHLAWGQVVARSSDREQVVFGTVLFGRMHGGAGGDRAMGLFINTLPLRLDLDGTAVEASVRTT
;
A
#
# COMPACT_ATOMS: atom_id res chain seq x y z
N ALA A 1 -5.00 6.70 -37.01
CA ALA A 1 -4.84 5.28 -36.61
C ALA A 1 -4.98 5.17 -35.10
N ARG A 2 -5.59 4.09 -34.58
CA ARG A 2 -5.66 3.82 -33.13
C ARG A 2 -4.55 2.84 -32.77
N TRP A 3 -3.62 3.25 -31.93
CA TRP A 3 -2.58 2.38 -31.40
C TRP A 3 -3.05 1.75 -30.10
N LEU A 4 -2.73 0.48 -29.89
CA LEU A 4 -2.99 -0.24 -28.64
C LEU A 4 -1.63 -0.66 -28.07
N LEU A 5 -1.39 -0.30 -26.80
CA LEU A 5 -0.22 -0.75 -26.05
C LEU A 5 -0.66 -1.90 -25.14
N LEU A 6 0.04 -3.03 -25.22
CA LEU A 6 -0.03 -4.10 -24.24
C LEU A 6 1.28 -4.11 -23.46
N GLU A 7 1.18 -4.02 -22.14
CA GLU A 7 2.31 -4.01 -21.23
C GLU A 7 2.15 -5.20 -20.27
N LEU A 8 3.16 -6.07 -20.25
CA LEU A 8 3.22 -7.22 -19.36
C LEU A 8 4.50 -7.12 -18.53
N GLN A 9 4.34 -7.00 -17.22
CA GLN A 9 5.45 -6.89 -16.28
C GLN A 9 5.24 -7.85 -15.11
N HIS A 10 6.28 -8.58 -14.73
CA HIS A 10 6.25 -9.34 -13.49
C HIS A 10 6.33 -8.39 -12.30
N HIS A 11 5.42 -8.51 -11.33
CA HIS A 11 5.42 -7.67 -10.11
C HIS A 11 6.68 -7.80 -9.23
N LEU A 12 7.62 -8.69 -9.58
CA LEU A 12 8.89 -8.85 -8.85
C LEU A 12 9.86 -7.71 -9.17
N ILE A 13 9.74 -7.12 -10.38
CA ILE A 13 10.70 -6.13 -10.88
C ILE A 13 10.16 -4.70 -10.86
N GLY A 14 8.89 -4.52 -10.54
CA GLY A 14 8.28 -3.20 -10.51
C GLY A 14 6.88 -3.17 -9.90
N ASP A 15 6.54 -1.99 -9.40
CA ASP A 15 5.24 -1.64 -8.82
C ASP A 15 4.46 -0.65 -9.70
N HIS A 16 3.36 -0.12 -9.18
CA HIS A 16 2.50 0.81 -9.91
C HIS A 16 3.23 2.07 -10.37
N THR A 17 4.06 2.69 -9.50
CA THR A 17 4.82 3.88 -9.88
C THR A 17 5.87 3.58 -10.94
N THR A 18 6.48 2.39 -10.93
CA THR A 18 7.39 1.97 -12.01
C THR A 18 6.67 1.97 -13.36
N LEU A 19 5.44 1.48 -13.39
CA LEU A 19 4.58 1.48 -14.58
C LEU A 19 4.29 2.91 -15.06
N GLU A 20 3.94 3.82 -14.14
CA GLU A 20 3.67 5.23 -14.46
C GLU A 20 4.91 5.94 -15.02
N LEU A 21 6.08 5.73 -14.40
CA LEU A 21 7.35 6.29 -14.86
C LEU A 21 7.73 5.74 -16.23
N MET A 22 7.62 4.41 -16.43
CA MET A 22 7.93 3.78 -17.71
C MET A 22 7.04 4.34 -18.83
N ARG A 23 5.74 4.50 -18.58
CA ARG A 23 4.81 5.10 -19.56
C ARG A 23 5.15 6.54 -19.87
N ALA A 24 5.49 7.34 -18.85
CA ALA A 24 5.88 8.74 -19.04
C ALA A 24 7.18 8.86 -19.86
N GLU A 25 8.18 8.01 -19.60
CA GLU A 25 9.43 7.99 -20.35
C GLU A 25 9.23 7.53 -21.79
N VAL A 26 8.46 6.46 -22.03
CA VAL A 26 8.10 6.00 -23.38
C VAL A 26 7.40 7.11 -24.15
N GLN A 27 6.45 7.82 -23.52
CA GLN A 27 5.79 8.95 -24.15
C GLN A 27 6.76 10.08 -24.51
N ALA A 28 7.67 10.46 -23.60
CA ALA A 28 8.66 11.49 -23.86
C ALA A 28 9.58 11.13 -25.05
N VAL A 29 10.01 9.86 -25.14
CA VAL A 29 10.81 9.37 -26.28
C VAL A 29 10.02 9.44 -27.58
N LEU A 30 8.75 9.00 -27.59
CA LEU A 30 7.90 9.07 -28.78
C LEU A 30 7.62 10.50 -29.25
N GLU A 31 7.66 11.47 -28.34
CA GLU A 31 7.49 12.90 -28.62
C GLU A 31 8.81 13.62 -28.96
N GLY A 32 9.95 12.93 -28.98
CA GLY A 32 11.28 13.53 -29.21
C GLY A 32 11.80 14.37 -28.03
N ARG A 33 11.22 14.21 -26.84
CA ARG A 33 11.58 14.89 -25.59
C ARG A 33 12.50 14.08 -24.69
N GLU A 34 13.24 13.13 -25.26
CA GLU A 34 14.18 12.27 -24.51
C GLU A 34 15.26 13.06 -23.75
N HIS A 35 15.64 14.24 -24.25
CA HIS A 35 16.59 15.14 -23.61
C HIS A 35 16.09 15.76 -22.29
N GLU A 36 14.79 15.69 -22.01
CA GLU A 36 14.19 16.15 -20.74
C GLU A 36 14.26 15.07 -19.64
N LEU A 37 14.62 13.83 -19.99
CA LEU A 37 14.68 12.71 -19.06
C LEU A 37 15.93 12.80 -18.18
N SER A 38 15.73 12.57 -16.89
CA SER A 38 16.84 12.50 -15.92
C SER A 38 17.58 11.17 -16.03
N ALA A 39 18.84 11.14 -15.61
CA ALA A 39 19.59 9.89 -15.56
C ALA A 39 18.89 8.87 -14.63
N PRO A 40 18.71 7.60 -15.09
CA PRO A 40 17.98 6.60 -14.33
C PRO A 40 18.71 6.26 -13.03
N GLN A 41 17.96 6.19 -11.93
CA GLN A 41 18.49 5.78 -10.64
C GLN A 41 18.48 4.25 -10.54
N PRO A 42 19.61 3.59 -10.22
CA PRO A 42 19.68 2.14 -10.23
C PRO A 42 19.02 1.56 -8.96
N PHE A 43 18.03 0.68 -9.16
CA PHE A 43 17.28 0.02 -8.07
C PHE A 43 18.17 -0.68 -7.03
N ARG A 44 19.35 -1.17 -7.44
CA ARG A 44 20.32 -1.81 -6.54
C ARG A 44 20.72 -0.95 -5.34
N ASN A 45 20.62 0.38 -5.45
CA ASN A 45 20.93 1.28 -4.35
C ASN A 45 19.91 1.13 -3.21
N LEU A 46 18.63 0.99 -3.54
CA LEU A 46 17.58 0.66 -2.55
C LEU A 46 17.84 -0.72 -1.94
N VAL A 47 18.19 -1.71 -2.77
CA VAL A 47 18.50 -3.07 -2.27
C VAL A 47 19.66 -3.03 -1.28
N ALA A 48 20.72 -2.27 -1.58
CA ALA A 48 21.85 -2.09 -0.67
C ALA A 48 21.42 -1.41 0.64
N GLN A 49 20.61 -0.35 0.56
CA GLN A 49 20.08 0.35 1.73
C GLN A 49 19.22 -0.58 2.61
N ALA A 50 18.32 -1.35 2.02
CA ALA A 50 17.47 -2.30 2.73
C ALA A 50 18.27 -3.44 3.38
N ARG A 51 19.41 -3.81 2.79
CA ARG A 51 20.30 -4.86 3.34
C ARG A 51 21.23 -4.36 4.44
N LEU A 52 21.65 -3.09 4.37
CA LEU A 52 22.65 -2.52 5.27
C LEU A 52 22.04 -1.67 6.39
N GLY A 53 20.84 -1.12 6.19
CA GLY A 53 20.21 -0.13 7.08
C GLY A 53 19.14 -0.68 8.02
N VAL A 54 18.93 -2.00 8.07
CA VAL A 54 17.82 -2.61 8.81
C VAL A 54 18.34 -3.49 9.95
N ASP A 55 17.87 -3.21 11.17
CA ASP A 55 18.04 -4.12 12.31
C ASP A 55 16.87 -5.12 12.33
N ALA A 56 17.05 -6.21 11.60
CA ALA A 56 16.02 -7.25 11.49
C ALA A 56 15.59 -7.83 12.85
N LYS A 57 16.47 -7.82 13.86
CA LYS A 57 16.13 -8.32 15.20
C LYS A 57 15.23 -7.35 15.95
N ALA A 58 15.48 -6.04 15.80
CA ALA A 58 14.61 -5.01 16.37
C ALA A 58 13.21 -5.06 15.74
N ASP A 59 13.12 -5.20 14.42
CA ASP A 59 11.84 -5.32 13.71
C ASP A 59 11.07 -6.58 14.15
N GLU A 60 11.76 -7.73 14.24
CA GLU A 60 11.15 -8.96 14.72
C GLU A 60 10.63 -8.82 16.15
N ALA A 61 11.44 -8.26 17.06
CA ALA A 61 11.04 -8.05 18.45
C ALA A 61 9.83 -7.12 18.55
N PHE A 62 9.80 -6.04 17.75
CA PHE A 62 8.67 -5.12 17.67
C PHE A 62 7.39 -5.85 17.24
N PHE A 63 7.40 -6.53 16.09
CA PHE A 63 6.20 -7.20 15.57
C PHE A 63 5.75 -8.38 16.46
N ARG A 64 6.70 -9.10 17.06
CA ARG A 64 6.39 -10.18 18.02
C ARG A 64 5.65 -9.64 19.23
N GLY A 65 6.06 -8.49 19.78
CA GLY A 65 5.37 -7.84 20.89
C GLY A 65 4.01 -7.27 20.47
N TRP A 66 3.96 -6.59 19.33
CA TRP A 66 2.76 -5.92 18.81
C TRP A 66 1.61 -6.88 18.47
N LEU A 67 1.94 -8.12 18.08
CA LEU A 67 0.97 -9.15 17.69
C LEU A 67 0.86 -10.28 18.72
N ALA A 68 1.40 -10.11 19.93
CA ALA A 68 1.55 -11.20 20.92
C ALA A 68 0.23 -11.81 21.41
N ASP A 69 -0.82 -11.02 21.43
CA ASP A 69 -2.18 -11.36 21.90
C ASP A 69 -3.14 -11.71 20.74
N ILE A 70 -2.65 -11.75 19.50
CA ILE A 70 -3.41 -12.23 18.35
C ILE A 70 -3.28 -13.75 18.28
N ASP A 71 -4.36 -14.45 18.59
CA ASP A 71 -4.44 -15.91 18.71
C ASP A 71 -4.85 -16.63 17.41
N GLU A 72 -5.66 -15.98 16.58
CA GLU A 72 -6.08 -16.46 15.26
C GLU A 72 -6.13 -15.33 14.21
N PRO A 73 -6.01 -15.66 12.91
CA PRO A 73 -6.11 -14.68 11.84
C PRO A 73 -7.53 -14.11 11.70
N SER A 74 -7.63 -12.85 11.28
CA SER A 74 -8.89 -12.26 10.86
C SER A 74 -9.29 -12.85 9.50
N THR A 75 -10.21 -13.82 9.50
CA THR A 75 -10.68 -14.51 8.29
C THR A 75 -12.09 -14.04 7.90
N PRO A 76 -12.25 -13.05 7.01
CA PRO A 76 -13.53 -12.67 6.45
C PRO A 76 -14.32 -13.88 5.93
N PHE A 77 -15.55 -14.04 6.39
CA PHE A 77 -16.47 -15.12 6.01
C PHE A 77 -15.90 -16.54 6.24
N GLY A 78 -14.92 -16.68 7.16
CA GLY A 78 -14.25 -17.95 7.43
C GLY A 78 -13.37 -18.44 6.28
N LEU A 79 -13.06 -17.60 5.29
CA LEU A 79 -12.22 -17.95 4.15
C LEU A 79 -10.75 -18.07 4.59
N ARG A 80 -10.26 -19.30 4.67
CA ARG A 80 -8.88 -19.64 5.09
C ARG A 80 -7.96 -19.98 3.92
N GLU A 81 -8.53 -20.49 2.83
CA GLU A 81 -7.79 -20.85 1.62
C GLU A 81 -7.62 -19.65 0.70
N VAL A 82 -6.51 -18.95 0.87
CA VAL A 82 -6.13 -17.76 0.06
C VAL A 82 -4.96 -18.03 -0.89
N ARG A 83 -4.42 -19.25 -0.90
CA ARG A 83 -3.30 -19.64 -1.75
C ARG A 83 -3.81 -20.21 -3.07
N GLY A 84 -3.48 -19.56 -4.18
CA GLY A 84 -3.82 -20.00 -5.53
C GLY A 84 -2.95 -19.30 -6.57
N ASP A 85 -3.17 -19.61 -7.85
CA ASP A 85 -2.47 -19.00 -8.99
C ASP A 85 -3.05 -17.63 -9.41
N GLY A 86 -4.06 -17.15 -8.68
CA GLY A 86 -4.75 -15.89 -8.96
C GLY A 86 -5.79 -15.96 -10.08
N SER A 87 -5.97 -17.08 -10.78
CA SER A 87 -6.93 -17.23 -11.89
C SER A 87 -8.39 -17.05 -11.46
N GLY A 88 -8.68 -17.34 -10.19
CA GLY A 88 -9.99 -17.15 -9.56
C GLY A 88 -10.30 -15.72 -9.12
N VAL A 89 -9.36 -14.78 -9.23
CA VAL A 89 -9.55 -13.40 -8.77
C VAL A 89 -10.64 -12.72 -9.60
N ARG A 90 -11.50 -11.98 -8.91
CA ARG A 90 -12.54 -11.13 -9.51
C ARG A 90 -12.34 -9.72 -8.98
N GLU A 91 -12.42 -8.75 -9.87
CA GLU A 91 -12.24 -7.35 -9.52
C GLU A 91 -13.59 -6.63 -9.50
N ALA A 92 -13.80 -5.83 -8.47
CA ALA A 92 -14.94 -4.91 -8.37
C ALA A 92 -14.41 -3.52 -8.02
N GLN A 93 -14.78 -2.54 -8.85
CA GLN A 93 -14.43 -1.15 -8.64
C GLN A 93 -15.70 -0.30 -8.48
N ARG A 94 -15.65 0.64 -7.54
CA ARG A 94 -16.70 1.64 -7.34
C ARG A 94 -16.05 2.99 -7.10
N MET A 95 -16.37 3.95 -7.96
CA MET A 95 -15.91 5.33 -7.80
C MET A 95 -16.66 5.98 -6.64
N LEU A 96 -15.93 6.57 -5.69
CA LEU A 96 -16.55 7.38 -4.65
C LEU A 96 -17.05 8.70 -5.26
N PRO A 97 -18.29 9.14 -4.95
CA PRO A 97 -18.77 10.45 -5.38
C PRO A 97 -17.81 11.55 -4.92
N GLN A 98 -17.55 12.53 -5.80
CA GLN A 98 -16.60 13.61 -5.53
C GLN A 98 -16.90 14.35 -4.21
N GLN A 99 -18.18 14.58 -3.93
CA GLN A 99 -18.61 15.24 -2.69
C GLN A 99 -18.25 14.42 -1.45
N LEU A 100 -18.36 13.09 -1.50
CA LEU A 100 -17.96 12.22 -0.40
C LEU A 100 -16.44 12.26 -0.20
N ASN A 101 -15.67 12.20 -1.29
CA ASN A 101 -14.21 12.31 -1.24
C ASN A 101 -13.76 13.64 -0.59
N ALA A 102 -14.36 14.76 -0.99
CA ALA A 102 -14.06 16.07 -0.44
C ALA A 102 -14.36 16.14 1.07
N ARG A 103 -15.49 15.57 1.51
CA ARG A 103 -15.85 15.48 2.93
C ARG A 103 -14.86 14.64 3.72
N LEU A 104 -14.46 13.47 3.22
CA LEU A 104 -13.46 12.62 3.89
C LEU A 104 -12.13 13.36 4.06
N ARG A 105 -11.66 14.07 3.03
CA ARG A 105 -10.43 14.88 3.12
C ARG A 105 -10.55 16.02 4.13
N SER A 106 -11.71 16.67 4.21
CA SER A 106 -11.98 17.68 5.24
C SER A 106 -11.93 17.09 6.65
N GLN A 107 -12.52 15.91 6.87
CA GLN A 107 -12.48 15.22 8.15
C GLN A 107 -11.06 14.81 8.54
N ALA A 108 -10.29 14.24 7.61
CA ALA A 108 -8.90 13.87 7.84
C ALA A 108 -8.07 15.07 8.31
N ARG A 109 -8.21 16.22 7.61
CA ARG A 109 -7.57 17.50 8.01
C ARG A 109 -8.01 17.96 9.39
N ARG A 110 -9.31 17.92 9.69
CA ARG A 110 -9.85 18.34 11.00
C ARG A 110 -9.31 17.50 12.14
N LEU A 111 -9.13 16.20 11.91
CA LEU A 111 -8.64 15.24 12.90
C LEU A 111 -7.11 15.18 12.97
N GLY A 112 -6.40 15.85 12.05
CA GLY A 112 -4.94 15.82 11.97
C GLY A 112 -4.36 14.49 11.50
N VAL A 113 -5.13 13.70 10.74
CA VAL A 113 -4.73 12.37 10.26
C VAL A 113 -4.71 12.30 8.73
N SER A 114 -4.16 11.21 8.19
CA SER A 114 -4.19 10.95 6.76
C SER A 114 -5.57 10.47 6.29
N LEU A 115 -5.89 10.65 5.00
CA LEU A 115 -7.06 9.99 4.41
C LEU A 115 -6.92 8.46 4.45
N ALA A 116 -5.69 7.95 4.38
CA ALA A 116 -5.41 6.52 4.48
C ALA A 116 -5.84 5.96 5.85
N SER A 117 -5.60 6.67 6.96
CA SER A 117 -6.05 6.27 8.30
C SER A 117 -7.58 6.11 8.37
N LEU A 118 -8.34 7.03 7.76
CA LEU A 118 -9.80 6.90 7.64
C LEU A 118 -10.20 5.67 6.82
N CYS A 119 -9.52 5.41 5.70
CA CYS A 119 -9.78 4.26 4.85
C CYS A 119 -9.41 2.94 5.53
N HIS A 120 -8.30 2.88 6.26
CA HIS A 120 -7.88 1.72 7.04
C HIS A 120 -8.88 1.41 8.14
N LEU A 121 -9.37 2.41 8.88
CA LEU A 121 -10.40 2.16 9.88
C LEU A 121 -11.70 1.65 9.23
N ALA A 122 -12.13 2.25 8.12
CA ALA A 122 -13.31 1.80 7.39
C ALA A 122 -13.15 0.35 6.89
N TRP A 123 -11.96 -0.04 6.43
CA TRP A 123 -11.65 -1.41 6.03
C TRP A 123 -11.60 -2.36 7.23
N GLY A 124 -10.97 -1.97 8.33
CA GLY A 124 -10.93 -2.74 9.57
C GLY A 124 -12.32 -3.08 10.07
N GLN A 125 -13.26 -2.13 9.99
CA GLN A 125 -14.67 -2.36 10.31
C GLN A 125 -15.35 -3.41 9.41
N VAL A 126 -14.97 -3.49 8.13
CA VAL A 126 -15.45 -4.54 7.21
C VAL A 126 -14.84 -5.89 7.59
N VAL A 127 -13.54 -5.94 7.82
CA VAL A 127 -12.84 -7.16 8.25
C VAL A 127 -13.46 -7.70 9.54
N ALA A 128 -13.60 -6.85 10.56
CA ALA A 128 -14.17 -7.22 11.86
C ALA A 128 -15.56 -7.83 11.76
N ARG A 129 -16.48 -7.15 11.07
CA ARG A 129 -17.85 -7.63 10.90
C ARG A 129 -17.95 -8.88 10.05
N SER A 130 -17.04 -9.07 9.08
CA SER A 130 -17.04 -10.25 8.24
C SER A 130 -16.31 -11.44 8.89
N SER A 131 -15.41 -11.20 9.84
CA SER A 131 -14.73 -12.24 10.60
C SER A 131 -15.37 -12.56 11.96
N ASP A 132 -16.39 -11.78 12.36
CA ASP A 132 -17.00 -11.83 13.71
C ASP A 132 -15.98 -11.59 14.84
N ARG A 133 -15.13 -10.56 14.67
CA ARG A 133 -14.06 -10.21 15.63
C ARG A 133 -13.99 -8.73 15.91
N GLU A 134 -13.66 -8.36 17.13
CA GLU A 134 -13.41 -6.97 17.52
C GLU A 134 -11.96 -6.55 17.30
N GLN A 135 -11.01 -7.48 17.44
CA GLN A 135 -9.59 -7.25 17.14
C GLN A 135 -9.26 -7.82 15.76
N VAL A 136 -8.75 -6.98 14.87
CA VAL A 136 -8.44 -7.38 13.49
C VAL A 136 -7.03 -7.00 13.06
N VAL A 137 -6.43 -7.88 12.26
CA VAL A 137 -5.15 -7.66 11.62
C VAL A 137 -5.28 -7.88 10.11
N PHE A 138 -4.84 -6.91 9.32
CA PHE A 138 -4.76 -7.04 7.87
C PHE A 138 -3.52 -6.35 7.32
N GLY A 139 -3.06 -6.77 6.14
CA GLY A 139 -1.92 -6.15 5.48
C GLY A 139 -2.28 -4.80 4.86
N THR A 140 -1.46 -3.79 5.08
CA THR A 140 -1.48 -2.54 4.31
C THR A 140 -0.21 -2.41 3.47
N VAL A 141 -0.38 -2.02 2.20
CA VAL A 141 0.73 -1.83 1.27
C VAL A 141 1.21 -0.38 1.39
N LEU A 142 2.46 -0.22 1.83
CA LEU A 142 3.14 1.06 1.95
C LEU A 142 4.16 1.25 0.84
N PHE A 143 4.26 2.48 0.34
CA PHE A 143 5.26 2.86 -0.64
C PHE A 143 6.55 3.31 0.07
N GLY A 144 7.63 2.55 -0.12
CA GLY A 144 8.94 2.77 0.48
C GLY A 144 9.77 3.90 -0.16
N ARG A 145 9.27 4.56 -1.22
CA ARG A 145 10.02 5.59 -1.98
C ARG A 145 10.46 6.79 -1.15
N MET A 146 9.71 7.13 -0.08
CA MET A 146 10.09 8.22 0.83
C MET A 146 11.43 8.00 1.56
N HIS A 147 11.92 6.77 1.63
CA HIS A 147 13.19 6.43 2.30
C HIS A 147 14.38 6.34 1.34
N GLY A 148 14.17 6.48 0.03
CA GLY A 148 15.17 6.20 -1.02
C GLY A 148 16.22 7.29 -1.27
N GLY A 149 16.31 8.32 -0.44
CA GLY A 149 17.25 9.44 -0.64
C GLY A 149 16.92 10.31 -1.85
N ALA A 150 17.86 11.18 -2.25
CA ALA A 150 17.69 12.08 -3.39
C ALA A 150 17.49 11.28 -4.70
N GLY A 151 16.29 11.39 -5.29
CA GLY A 151 15.93 10.68 -6.53
C GLY A 151 15.20 9.35 -6.34
N GLY A 152 14.94 8.91 -5.11
CA GLY A 152 14.18 7.68 -4.82
C GLY A 152 12.75 7.68 -5.38
N ASP A 153 12.12 8.85 -5.48
CA ASP A 153 10.77 9.02 -6.03
C ASP A 153 10.68 8.73 -7.53
N ARG A 154 11.80 8.79 -8.26
CA ARG A 154 11.89 8.56 -9.72
C ARG A 154 12.64 7.29 -10.09
N ALA A 155 13.00 6.46 -9.11
CA ALA A 155 13.63 5.18 -9.36
C ALA A 155 12.58 4.12 -9.76
N MET A 156 12.83 3.45 -10.89
CA MET A 156 12.07 2.27 -11.30
C MET A 156 12.51 1.05 -10.50
N GLY A 157 11.57 0.23 -10.06
CA GLY A 157 11.80 -0.97 -9.26
C GLY A 157 10.66 -1.29 -8.29
N LEU A 158 10.85 -2.31 -7.45
CA LEU A 158 9.85 -2.72 -6.47
C LEU A 158 10.05 -1.98 -5.13
N PHE A 159 9.23 -0.98 -4.85
CA PHE A 159 9.30 -0.17 -3.62
C PHE A 159 8.10 -0.38 -2.70
N ILE A 160 7.44 -1.53 -2.76
CA ILE A 160 6.32 -1.83 -1.88
C ILE A 160 6.80 -2.59 -0.65
N ASN A 161 6.22 -2.26 0.49
CA ASN A 161 6.30 -3.08 1.70
C ASN A 161 4.87 -3.38 2.17
N THR A 162 4.64 -4.57 2.71
CA THR A 162 3.35 -4.90 3.32
C THR A 162 3.56 -5.02 4.81
N LEU A 163 2.93 -4.14 5.57
CA LEU A 163 2.98 -4.17 7.03
C LEU A 163 1.65 -4.65 7.60
N PRO A 164 1.66 -5.40 8.72
CA PRO A 164 0.44 -5.70 9.44
C PRO A 164 -0.10 -4.42 10.07
N LEU A 165 -1.38 -4.12 9.82
CA LEU A 165 -2.14 -3.10 10.50
C LEU A 165 -3.12 -3.79 11.45
N ARG A 166 -3.00 -3.50 12.74
CA ARG A 166 -3.86 -4.02 13.80
C ARG A 166 -4.83 -2.92 14.22
N LEU A 167 -6.11 -3.26 14.36
CA LEU A 167 -7.13 -2.39 14.93
C LEU A 167 -7.96 -3.14 15.96
N ASP A 168 -8.16 -2.50 17.10
CA ASP A 168 -9.10 -2.94 18.13
C ASP A 168 -10.38 -2.10 18.01
N LEU A 169 -11.51 -2.76 17.76
CA LEU A 169 -12.83 -2.16 17.50
C LEU A 169 -13.79 -2.46 18.66
N ASP A 170 -13.32 -2.20 19.87
CA ASP A 170 -13.91 -2.50 21.19
C ASP A 170 -14.93 -1.44 21.67
N GLY A 171 -15.61 -0.76 20.75
CA GLY A 171 -16.52 0.33 21.08
C GLY A 171 -15.84 1.68 21.34
N THR A 172 -14.52 1.77 21.21
CA THR A 172 -13.79 3.04 21.17
C THR A 172 -14.39 3.99 20.11
N ALA A 173 -14.53 5.27 20.48
CA ALA A 173 -15.09 6.27 19.57
C ALA A 173 -14.31 6.32 18.25
N VAL A 174 -15.02 6.47 17.13
CA VAL A 174 -14.42 6.50 15.78
C VAL A 174 -13.31 7.55 15.68
N GLU A 175 -13.53 8.74 16.24
CA GLU A 175 -12.51 9.81 16.19
C GLU A 175 -11.22 9.46 16.94
N ALA A 176 -11.32 8.67 18.02
CA ALA A 176 -10.16 8.20 18.77
C ALA A 176 -9.46 7.06 18.02
N SER A 177 -10.23 6.11 17.48
CA SER A 177 -9.72 4.96 16.71
C SER A 177 -8.93 5.39 15.47
N VAL A 178 -9.38 6.45 14.78
CA VAL A 178 -8.69 7.00 13.60
C VAL A 178 -7.28 7.52 13.94
N ARG A 179 -7.07 8.05 15.15
CA ARG A 179 -5.78 8.64 15.54
C ARG A 179 -4.72 7.61 15.89
N THR A 180 -5.14 6.37 16.13
CA THR A 180 -4.28 5.23 16.41
C THR A 180 -4.09 4.32 15.18
N THR A 181 -4.59 4.75 14.01
CA THR A 181 -4.48 4.05 12.72
C THR A 181 -3.37 4.64 11.84
#